data_AF-A0A935BEX5-F1
#
_entry.id   AF-A0A935BEX5-F1
#
_cell.length_a   1.000
_cell.length_b   1.000
_cell.length_c   1.000
_cell.angle_alpha   90.00
_cell.angle_beta   90.00
_cell.angle_gamma   90.00
#
_symmetry.space_group_name_H-M   'P 1'
#
loop_
_entity.id
_entity.type
_entity.pdbx_description
1 polymer ?
#
loop_
_entity_poly.entity_id
_entity_poly.type
_entity_poly.pdbx_seq_one_letter_code
_entity_poly.pdbx_strand_id
1 'polypeptide(L)'
;MEANEAAVEAHLLRAVAKAWSWRRKLETGKASTNLDLAHAEDVSDRYIGRMIKLAYLAPAVLEKLLLQRCPLAVSLKDLTAIADLPWAEQVAAAFGPSEA
;
A
#
# COMPACT_ATOMS: atom_id res chain seq x y z
N MET A 1 9.46 11.34 20.54
CA MET A 1 9.61 10.24 19.56
C MET A 1 8.27 9.89 18.88
N GLU A 2 7.11 10.31 19.41
CA GLU A 2 5.78 10.04 18.81
C GLU A 2 5.47 10.81 17.51
N ALA A 3 6.02 12.01 17.34
CA ALA A 3 5.73 12.84 16.15
C ALA A 3 6.23 12.22 14.83
N ASN A 4 7.31 11.45 14.87
CA ASN A 4 7.85 10.78 13.68
C ASN A 4 7.01 9.56 13.28
N GLU A 5 6.51 8.81 14.27
CA GLU A 5 5.72 7.60 14.05
C GLU A 5 4.35 7.93 13.47
N ALA A 6 3.68 8.96 14.00
CA ALA A 6 2.42 9.47 13.45
C ALA A 6 2.58 10.03 12.02
N ALA A 7 3.72 10.66 11.70
CA ALA A 7 4.01 11.14 10.36
C ALA A 7 4.25 9.99 9.35
N VAL A 8 4.93 8.93 9.79
CA VAL A 8 5.15 7.71 8.99
C VAL A 8 3.82 6.99 8.75
N GLU A 9 2.96 6.86 9.76
CA GLU A 9 1.62 6.29 9.62
C GLU A 9 0.76 7.08 8.63
N ALA A 10 0.75 8.41 8.74
CA ALA A 10 0.03 9.27 7.80
C ALA A 10 0.56 9.14 6.36
N HIS A 11 1.87 8.98 6.17
CA HIS A 11 2.46 8.76 4.85
C HIS A 11 2.05 7.41 4.25
N LEU A 12 2.06 6.35 5.05
CA LEU A 12 1.61 5.01 4.67
C LEU A 12 0.15 5.01 4.25
N LEU A 13 -0.73 5.59 5.08
CA LEU A 13 -2.17 5.67 4.79
C LEU A 13 -2.45 6.43 3.49
N ARG A 14 -1.71 7.53 3.25
CA ARG A 14 -1.79 8.27 1.98
C ARG A 14 -1.34 7.40 0.81
N ALA A 15 -0.25 6.64 0.95
CA ALA A 15 0.24 5.75 -0.11
C ALA A 15 -0.81 4.68 -0.48
N VAL A 16 -1.44 4.05 0.52
CA VAL A 16 -2.54 3.10 0.31
C VAL A 16 -3.72 3.78 -0.38
N ALA A 17 -4.16 4.95 0.10
CA ALA A 17 -5.26 5.69 -0.51
C ALA A 17 -4.98 6.08 -1.97
N LYS A 18 -3.73 6.49 -2.30
CA LYS A 18 -3.31 6.78 -3.67
C LYS A 18 -3.37 5.53 -4.55
N ALA A 19 -2.88 4.39 -4.07
CA ALA A 19 -2.94 3.13 -4.81
C ALA A 19 -4.39 2.75 -5.16
N TRP A 20 -5.32 2.88 -4.21
CA TRP A 20 -6.76 2.66 -4.44
C TRP A 20 -7.36 3.66 -5.44
N SER A 21 -6.98 4.93 -5.35
CA SER A 21 -7.41 5.96 -6.31
C SER A 21 -6.96 5.64 -7.73
N TRP A 22 -5.70 5.23 -7.93
CA TRP A 22 -5.18 4.80 -9.22
C TRP A 22 -5.89 3.58 -9.78
N ARG A 23 -6.09 2.56 -8.94
CA ARG A 23 -6.89 1.38 -9.32
C ARG A 23 -8.28 1.79 -9.82
N ARG A 24 -8.97 2.68 -9.08
CA ARG A 24 -10.28 3.20 -9.49
C ARG A 24 -10.21 3.99 -10.80
N LYS A 25 -9.17 4.79 -11.03
CA LYS A 25 -8.97 5.52 -12.30
C LYS A 25 -8.82 4.55 -13.48
N LEU A 26 -8.09 3.45 -13.31
CA LEU A 26 -7.97 2.39 -14.32
C LEU A 26 -9.31 1.66 -14.55
N GLU A 27 -9.99 1.25 -13.47
CA GLU A 27 -11.28 0.54 -13.55
C GLU A 27 -12.38 1.40 -14.19
N THR A 28 -12.37 2.71 -13.95
CA THR A 28 -13.35 3.65 -14.53
C THR A 28 -12.97 4.13 -15.94
N GLY A 29 -11.82 3.72 -16.48
CA GLY A 29 -11.32 4.19 -17.78
C GLY A 29 -10.85 5.64 -17.78
N LYS A 30 -10.75 6.31 -16.62
CA LYS A 30 -10.18 7.66 -16.49
C LYS A 30 -8.67 7.69 -16.77
N ALA A 31 -8.01 6.55 -16.60
CA ALA A 31 -6.65 6.29 -17.08
C ALA A 31 -6.69 4.96 -17.84
N SER A 32 -5.98 4.86 -18.96
CA SER A 32 -5.93 3.64 -19.77
C SER A 32 -4.72 2.78 -19.42
N THR A 33 -3.64 3.42 -18.96
CA THR A 33 -2.37 2.75 -18.67
C THR A 33 -1.72 3.29 -17.38
N ASN A 34 -0.74 2.55 -16.86
CA ASN A 34 0.10 3.04 -15.78
C ASN A 34 0.92 4.27 -16.20
N LEU A 35 1.24 4.41 -17.49
CA LEU A 35 1.91 5.59 -18.05
C LEU A 35 1.02 6.85 -17.93
N ASP A 36 -0.28 6.73 -18.19
CA ASP A 36 -1.23 7.85 -18.03
C ASP A 36 -1.27 8.32 -16.57
N LEU A 37 -1.28 7.37 -15.63
CA LEU A 37 -1.22 7.65 -14.20
C LEU A 37 0.11 8.32 -13.82
N ALA A 38 1.22 7.85 -14.39
CA ALA A 38 2.55 8.37 -14.15
C ALA A 38 2.67 9.84 -14.59
N HIS A 39 2.17 10.16 -15.78
CA HIS A 39 2.09 11.55 -16.28
C HIS A 39 1.19 12.43 -15.41
N ALA A 40 0.04 11.91 -14.95
CA ALA A 40 -0.88 12.68 -14.11
C ALA A 40 -0.34 12.98 -12.71
N GLU A 41 0.58 12.14 -12.20
CA GLU A 41 1.12 12.24 -10.84
C GLU A 41 2.57 12.75 -10.81
N ASP A 42 3.16 13.06 -11.97
CA ASP A 42 4.56 13.47 -12.15
C ASP A 42 5.56 12.49 -11.51
N VAL A 43 5.36 11.20 -11.78
CA VAL A 43 6.21 10.10 -11.28
C VAL A 43 6.54 9.13 -12.40
N SER A 44 7.47 8.21 -12.14
CA SER A 44 7.77 7.15 -13.11
C SER A 44 6.67 6.09 -13.19
N ASP A 45 6.45 5.53 -14.38
CA ASP A 45 5.57 4.37 -14.60
C ASP A 45 5.94 3.18 -13.70
N ARG A 46 7.24 2.93 -13.53
CA ARG A 46 7.73 1.90 -12.60
C ARG A 46 7.32 2.15 -11.15
N TYR A 47 7.25 3.41 -10.72
CA TYR A 47 6.79 3.76 -9.38
C TYR A 47 5.30 3.49 -9.22
N ILE A 48 4.47 3.89 -10.20
CA ILE A 48 3.03 3.56 -10.22
C ILE A 48 2.84 2.04 -10.14
N GLY A 49 3.50 1.27 -11.01
CA GLY A 49 3.36 -0.18 -11.05
C GLY A 49 3.75 -0.89 -9.75
N ARG A 50 4.73 -0.36 -9.00
CA ARG A 50 5.09 -0.89 -7.68
C ARG A 50 4.05 -0.51 -6.62
N MET A 51 3.66 0.75 -6.59
CA MET A 51 2.82 1.30 -5.51
C MET A 51 1.35 0.93 -5.65
N ILE A 52 0.84 0.75 -6.87
CA ILE A 52 -0.55 0.34 -7.11
C ILE A 52 -0.86 -1.04 -6.52
N LYS A 53 0.16 -1.89 -6.32
CA LYS A 53 0.03 -3.20 -5.66
C LYS A 53 -0.54 -3.10 -4.25
N LEU A 54 -0.33 -1.98 -3.55
CA LEU A 54 -0.90 -1.75 -2.23
C LEU A 54 -2.44 -1.74 -2.23
N ALA A 55 -3.08 -1.51 -3.38
CA ALA A 55 -4.53 -1.61 -3.53
C ALA A 55 -5.06 -3.06 -3.52
N TYR A 56 -4.16 -4.05 -3.59
CA TYR A 56 -4.47 -5.48 -3.66
C TYR A 56 -3.95 -6.26 -2.44
N LEU A 57 -3.54 -5.55 -1.38
CA LEU A 57 -3.24 -6.17 -0.09
C LEU A 57 -4.44 -6.95 0.44
N ALA A 58 -4.14 -8.02 1.18
CA ALA A 58 -5.14 -8.85 1.82
C ALA A 58 -6.05 -7.99 2.72
N PRO A 59 -7.37 -8.23 2.73
CA PRO A 59 -8.30 -7.51 3.59
C PRO A 59 -7.87 -7.49 5.06
N ALA A 60 -7.30 -8.60 5.57
CA ALA A 60 -6.79 -8.70 6.93
C ALA A 60 -5.60 -7.76 7.21
N VAL A 61 -4.74 -7.50 6.22
CA VAL A 61 -3.65 -6.53 6.35
C VAL A 61 -4.21 -5.11 6.41
N LEU A 62 -5.17 -4.79 5.54
CA LEU A 62 -5.83 -3.49 5.53
C LEU A 62 -6.62 -3.25 6.81
N GLU A 63 -7.28 -4.26 7.36
CA GLU A 63 -7.99 -4.18 8.63
C GLU A 63 -7.06 -3.83 9.78
N LYS A 64 -5.93 -4.55 9.89
CA LYS A 64 -4.88 -4.27 10.89
C LYS A 64 -4.30 -2.87 10.76
N LEU A 65 -4.10 -2.42 9.52
CA LEU A 65 -3.51 -1.11 9.23
C LEU A 65 -4.50 0.05 9.46
N LEU A 66 -5.75 -0.09 9.03
CA LEU A 66 -6.75 0.99 9.04
C LEU A 66 -7.59 1.04 10.32
N LEU A 67 -8.02 -0.12 10.82
CA LEU A 67 -8.90 -0.20 11.99
C LEU A 67 -8.11 -0.37 13.28
N GLN A 68 -7.12 -1.26 13.29
CA GLN A 68 -6.34 -1.55 14.49
C GLN A 68 -5.12 -0.62 14.66
N ARG A 69 -4.77 0.15 13.63
CA ARG A 69 -3.57 1.02 13.58
C ARG A 69 -2.30 0.29 14.04
N CYS A 70 -2.19 -1.00 13.70
CA CYS A 70 -1.03 -1.78 14.08
C CYS A 70 0.22 -1.22 13.37
N PRO A 71 1.32 -0.97 14.10
CA PRO A 71 2.56 -0.56 13.47
C PRO A 71 3.07 -1.66 12.56
N LEU A 72 3.53 -1.29 11.36
CA LEU A 72 4.18 -2.23 10.46
C LEU A 72 5.56 -2.61 11.00
N ALA A 73 5.91 -3.89 10.90
CA ALA A 73 7.25 -4.37 11.17
C ALA A 73 8.21 -4.11 9.99
N VAL A 74 7.68 -3.63 8.86
CA VAL A 74 8.37 -3.52 7.57
C VAL A 74 8.26 -2.12 6.96
N SER A 75 9.16 -1.81 6.03
CA SER A 75 9.10 -0.55 5.29
C SER A 75 7.98 -0.54 4.25
N LEU A 76 7.58 0.65 3.78
CA LEU A 76 6.62 0.79 2.68
C LEU A 76 7.08 0.06 1.40
N LYS A 77 8.39 0.04 1.14
CA LYS A 77 8.96 -0.68 0.00
C LYS A 77 8.74 -2.19 0.14
N ASP A 78 8.97 -2.74 1.33
CA ASP A 78 8.78 -4.16 1.58
C ASP A 78 7.29 -4.53 1.57
N LEU A 79 6.41 -3.63 2.03
CA LEU A 79 4.96 -3.80 1.92
C LEU A 79 4.51 -3.95 0.46
N THR A 80 5.13 -3.24 -0.49
CA THR A 80 4.84 -3.43 -1.92
C THR A 80 5.27 -4.79 -2.46
N ALA A 81 6.30 -5.41 -1.87
CA ALA A 81 6.71 -6.77 -2.20
C ALA A 81 5.79 -7.81 -1.52
N ILE A 82 5.34 -7.55 -0.30
CA ILE A 82 4.37 -8.39 0.41
C ILE A 82 3.04 -8.45 -0.33
N ALA A 83 2.64 -7.38 -1.02
CA ALA A 83 1.45 -7.38 -1.86
C ALA A 83 1.48 -8.44 -2.98
N ASP A 84 2.67 -8.95 -3.36
CA ASP A 84 2.82 -10.05 -4.32
C ASP A 84 2.71 -11.45 -3.68
N LEU A 85 2.74 -11.57 -2.35
CA LEU A 85 2.62 -12.84 -1.64
C LEU A 85 1.15 -13.32 -1.57
N PRO A 86 0.90 -14.64 -1.40
CA PRO A 86 -0.44 -15.14 -1.11
C PRO A 86 -1.04 -14.44 0.10
N TRP A 87 -2.34 -14.09 0.04
CA TRP A 87 -3.02 -13.35 1.13
C TRP A 87 -2.85 -13.99 2.51
N ALA A 88 -2.76 -15.32 2.59
CA ALA A 88 -2.54 -16.06 3.83
C ALA A 88 -1.20 -15.72 4.52
N GLU A 89 -0.18 -15.35 3.74
CA GLU A 89 1.18 -15.06 4.23
C GLU A 89 1.40 -13.57 4.52
N GLN A 90 0.57 -12.69 3.92
CA GLN A 90 0.81 -11.25 3.97
C GLN A 90 0.75 -10.66 5.39
N VAL A 91 -0.12 -11.18 6.26
CA VAL A 91 -0.27 -10.67 7.63
C VAL A 91 1.01 -10.90 8.44
N ALA A 92 1.52 -12.13 8.45
CA ALA A 92 2.75 -12.47 9.16
C ALA A 92 3.95 -11.72 8.59
N ALA A 93 4.01 -11.54 7.26
CA ALA A 93 5.09 -10.79 6.62
C ALA A 93 5.05 -9.28 6.92
N ALA A 94 3.87 -8.67 7.06
CA ALA A 94 3.72 -7.22 7.24
C ALA A 94 3.87 -6.77 8.70
N PHE A 95 3.41 -7.57 9.66
CA PHE A 95 3.37 -7.21 11.09
C PHE A 95 4.34 -8.04 11.95
N GLY A 96 5.02 -9.02 11.36
CA GLY A 96 5.81 -10.00 12.10
C GLY A 96 4.96 -11.16 12.63
N PRO A 97 5.57 -12.16 13.27
CA PRO A 97 4.82 -13.21 13.96
C PRO A 97 3.94 -12.55 15.01
N SER A 98 2.62 -12.74 14.92
CA SER A 98 1.71 -12.42 16.00
C SER A 98 2.12 -13.29 17.18
N GLU A 99 2.80 -12.75 18.19
CA GLU A 99 2.88 -13.43 19.48
C GLU A 99 1.43 -13.67 19.92
N ALA A 100 1.08 -14.95 20.02
CA ALA A 100 -0.20 -15.45 20.51
C ALA A 100 -0.16 -15.50 22.04
#